data_AF-A0A957FGR3-F1
#
_entry.id   AF-A0A957FGR3-F1
#
_cell.length_a   1.000
_cell.length_b   1.000
_cell.length_c   1.000
_cell.angle_alpha   90.00
_cell.angle_beta   90.00
_cell.angle_gamma   90.00
#
_symmetry.space_group_name_H-M   'P 1'
#
loop_
_entity.id
_entity.type
_entity.pdbx_description
1 polymer ?
#
loop_
_entity_poly.entity_id
_entity_poly.type
_entity_poly.pdbx_seq_one_letter_code
_entity_poly.pdbx_strand_id
1 'polypeptide(L)'
;MAELFELTGNMHMHTPYSDGEIWHHEIAEAAIAAGLDFIIVTDHNVWVDGVEGYYENGNGRVLLLVGEEVHHPRRQPQASHFLVYGAEKEMYPYAADAQQLIDETKAAGGYGFLAHPFEQPPVPLIGLPNLGWHDWEVDGYTGLEIWNYM
;
A
#
# COMPACT_ATOMS: atom_id res chain seq x y z
N MET A 1 -2.75 32.65 -9.65
CA MET A 1 -3.06 31.21 -9.80
C MET A 1 -2.00 30.46 -9.03
N ALA A 2 -2.37 29.40 -8.32
CA ALA A 2 -1.38 28.55 -7.65
C ALA A 2 -0.56 27.82 -8.73
N GLU A 3 0.75 27.73 -8.52
CA GLU A 3 1.62 26.89 -9.33
C GLU A 3 1.31 25.42 -8.98
N LEU A 4 1.07 24.60 -10.00
CA LEU A 4 0.84 23.16 -9.85
C LEU A 4 2.11 22.43 -10.26
N PHE A 5 2.54 21.49 -9.45
CA PHE A 5 3.66 20.59 -9.74
C PHE A 5 3.10 19.20 -10.04
N GLU A 6 3.62 18.57 -11.10
CA GLU A 6 3.38 17.17 -11.38
C GLU A 6 4.43 16.34 -10.66
N LEU A 7 3.98 15.30 -9.95
CA LEU A 7 4.84 14.31 -9.30
C LEU A 7 4.35 12.92 -9.73
N THR A 8 5.30 12.06 -10.06
CA THR A 8 5.05 10.67 -10.46
C THR A 8 5.55 9.73 -9.37
N GLY A 9 4.78 8.69 -9.06
CA GLY A 9 5.17 7.76 -8.01
C GLY A 9 4.42 6.43 -8.06
N ASN A 10 4.95 5.47 -7.31
CA ASN A 10 4.31 4.17 -7.07
C ASN A 10 3.97 4.08 -5.57
N MET A 11 2.71 3.82 -5.24
CA MET A 11 2.21 3.91 -3.87
C MET A 11 1.92 2.54 -3.23
N HIS A 12 2.25 1.45 -3.91
CA HIS A 12 1.91 0.10 -3.47
C HIS A 12 3.02 -0.88 -3.86
N MET A 13 3.81 -1.31 -2.87
CA MET A 13 4.92 -2.26 -3.03
C MET A 13 5.34 -2.85 -1.70
N HIS A 14 6.07 -3.96 -1.75
CA HIS A 14 6.44 -4.74 -0.56
C HIS A 14 7.95 -4.92 -0.45
N THR A 15 8.41 -5.17 0.77
CA THR A 15 9.78 -5.56 1.10
C THR A 15 9.78 -6.96 1.73
N PRO A 16 10.96 -7.52 2.05
CA PRO A 16 11.02 -8.79 2.77
C PRO A 16 10.48 -8.76 4.21
N TYR A 17 10.00 -7.61 4.72
CA TYR A 17 9.21 -7.60 5.96
C TYR A 17 7.84 -8.27 5.78
N SER A 18 7.32 -8.34 4.55
CA SER A 18 6.15 -9.13 4.19
C SER A 18 6.49 -10.18 3.12
N ASP A 19 6.27 -9.88 1.85
CA ASP A 19 6.45 -10.82 0.74
C ASP A 19 7.21 -10.24 -0.47
N GLY A 20 7.79 -9.05 -0.33
CA GLY A 20 8.70 -8.47 -1.32
C GLY A 20 10.09 -9.09 -1.30
N GLU A 21 10.88 -8.84 -2.35
CA GLU A 21 12.20 -9.48 -2.53
C GLU A 21 13.40 -8.57 -2.18
N ILE A 22 13.21 -7.25 -2.18
CA ILE A 22 14.31 -6.27 -2.03
C ILE A 22 13.99 -5.21 -0.98
N TRP A 23 15.04 -4.69 -0.31
CA TRP A 23 14.87 -3.77 0.81
C TRP A 23 14.63 -2.33 0.35
N HIS A 24 14.10 -1.49 1.25
CA HIS A 24 13.81 -0.05 1.03
C HIS A 24 14.87 0.71 0.22
N HIS A 25 16.16 0.53 0.53
CA HIS A 25 17.24 1.18 -0.21
C HIS A 25 17.31 0.71 -1.68
N GLU A 26 17.18 -0.58 -1.93
CA GLU A 26 17.21 -1.16 -3.28
C GLU A 26 15.97 -0.76 -4.09
N ILE A 27 14.81 -0.68 -3.44
CA ILE A 27 13.58 -0.15 -4.05
C ILE A 27 13.78 1.33 -4.43
N ALA A 28 14.39 2.12 -3.55
CA ALA A 28 14.67 3.53 -3.83
C ALA A 28 15.65 3.69 -5.02
N GLU A 29 16.69 2.87 -5.10
CA GLU A 29 17.60 2.84 -6.25
C GLU A 29 16.87 2.50 -7.56
N ALA A 30 15.96 1.51 -7.53
CA ALA A 30 15.14 1.16 -8.68
C ALA A 30 14.16 2.28 -9.07
N ALA A 31 13.57 2.96 -8.10
CA ALA A 31 12.67 4.10 -8.33
C ALA A 31 13.41 5.30 -8.95
N ILE A 32 14.63 5.60 -8.50
CA ILE A 32 15.49 6.62 -9.12
C ILE A 32 15.81 6.23 -10.57
N ALA A 33 16.16 4.97 -10.82
CA ALA A 33 16.44 4.49 -12.18
C ALA A 33 15.21 4.55 -13.09
N ALA A 34 13.99 4.38 -12.54
CA ALA A 34 12.72 4.52 -13.24
C ALA A 34 12.27 5.98 -13.43
N GLY A 35 12.94 6.94 -12.77
CA GLY A 35 12.60 8.37 -12.84
C GLY A 35 11.37 8.78 -12.03
N LEU A 36 11.05 8.04 -10.95
CA LEU A 36 9.95 8.39 -10.04
C LEU A 36 10.36 9.49 -9.06
N ASP A 37 9.42 10.38 -8.73
CA ASP A 37 9.60 11.43 -7.73
C ASP A 37 9.40 10.92 -6.29
N PHE A 38 8.49 9.95 -6.12
CA PHE A 38 8.21 9.34 -4.82
C PHE A 38 7.78 7.88 -4.93
N ILE A 39 7.93 7.16 -3.82
CA ILE A 39 7.41 5.81 -3.62
C ILE A 39 6.81 5.66 -2.23
N ILE A 40 5.85 4.74 -2.06
CA ILE A 40 5.30 4.36 -0.76
C ILE A 40 5.37 2.84 -0.63
N VAL A 41 6.10 2.36 0.38
CA VAL A 41 6.19 0.93 0.72
C VAL A 41 5.04 0.59 1.67
N THR A 42 4.30 -0.47 1.37
CA THR A 42 3.06 -0.87 2.04
C THR A 42 3.10 -2.36 2.37
N ASP A 43 4.07 -2.77 3.18
CA ASP A 43 4.21 -4.16 3.61
C ASP A 43 2.90 -4.70 4.22
N HIS A 44 2.63 -6.00 4.01
CA HIS A 44 1.41 -6.61 4.52
C HIS A 44 1.40 -6.67 6.05
N ASN A 45 0.40 -6.04 6.68
CA ASN A 45 0.14 -6.11 8.12
C ASN A 45 1.37 -5.79 9.01
N VAL A 46 2.27 -4.95 8.51
CA VAL A 46 3.48 -4.47 9.21
C VAL A 46 3.72 -3.02 8.81
N TRP A 47 3.78 -2.13 9.80
CA TRP A 47 4.20 -0.75 9.62
C TRP A 47 5.67 -0.56 10.02
N VAL A 48 6.49 -0.07 9.09
CA VAL A 48 7.96 0.03 9.26
C VAL A 48 8.39 1.48 9.50
N ASP A 49 8.78 1.80 10.73
CA ASP A 49 9.28 3.13 11.09
C ASP A 49 10.79 3.32 10.78
N GLY A 50 11.21 4.57 10.61
CA GLY A 50 12.62 4.98 10.57
C GLY A 50 13.32 4.81 9.22
N VAL A 51 12.60 4.46 8.17
CA VAL A 51 13.13 4.31 6.79
C VAL A 51 12.64 5.39 5.83
N GLU A 52 11.67 6.21 6.22
CA GLU A 52 11.19 7.30 5.38
C GLU A 52 12.24 8.39 5.17
N GLY A 53 12.21 9.02 4.00
CA GLY A 53 13.06 10.17 3.68
C GLY A 53 13.50 10.21 2.23
N TYR A 54 14.37 11.16 1.93
CA TYR A 54 14.99 11.24 0.61
C TYR A 54 16.15 10.26 0.49
N TYR A 55 16.07 9.44 -0.54
CA TYR A 55 17.17 8.60 -1.01
C TYR A 55 17.75 9.25 -2.27
N GLU A 56 19.07 9.26 -2.39
CA GLU A 56 19.76 9.94 -3.49
C GLU A 56 20.99 9.18 -3.96
N ASN A 57 21.25 9.24 -5.27
CA ASN A 57 22.45 8.71 -5.90
C ASN A 57 22.89 9.63 -7.06
N GLY A 58 23.85 9.19 -7.87
CA GLY A 58 24.37 9.99 -9.00
C GLY A 58 23.37 10.29 -10.12
N ASN A 59 22.22 9.59 -10.16
CA ASN A 59 21.20 9.71 -11.20
C ASN A 59 19.99 10.56 -10.76
N GLY A 60 19.80 10.79 -9.46
CA GLY A 60 18.66 11.56 -8.97
C GLY A 60 18.36 11.29 -7.50
N ARG A 61 17.14 11.64 -7.11
CA ARG A 61 16.59 11.40 -5.76
C ARG A 61 15.14 10.98 -5.84
N VAL A 62 14.68 10.23 -4.85
CA VAL A 62 13.28 9.83 -4.66
C VAL A 62 12.89 10.04 -3.20
N LEU A 63 11.65 10.47 -2.96
CA LEU A 63 11.07 10.44 -1.61
C LEU A 63 10.50 9.04 -1.33
N LEU A 64 11.03 8.34 -0.34
CA LEU A 64 10.43 7.11 0.16
C LEU A 64 9.56 7.43 1.38
N LEU A 65 8.31 6.98 1.34
CA LEU A 65 7.36 6.99 2.45
C LEU A 65 6.93 5.56 2.80
N VAL A 66 6.29 5.39 3.94
CA VAL A 66 5.76 4.12 4.42
C VAL A 66 4.25 4.23 4.69
N GLY A 67 3.52 3.24 4.20
CA GLY A 67 2.16 2.93 4.59
C GLY A 67 2.07 1.48 5.05
N GLU A 68 0.88 0.93 5.03
CA GLU A 68 0.62 -0.48 5.38
C GLU A 68 -0.46 -1.03 4.45
N GLU A 69 -0.29 -2.24 3.91
CA GLU A 69 -1.40 -2.96 3.27
C GLU A 69 -1.99 -3.95 4.28
N VAL A 70 -3.14 -3.58 4.83
CA VAL A 70 -3.79 -4.33 5.89
C VAL A 70 -4.81 -5.31 5.30
N HIS A 71 -4.80 -6.55 5.76
CA HIS A 71 -5.79 -7.55 5.38
C HIS A 71 -6.08 -8.52 6.53
N HIS A 72 -7.26 -9.13 6.55
CA HIS A 72 -7.60 -10.10 7.58
C HIS A 72 -6.90 -11.47 7.32
N PRO A 73 -5.87 -11.87 8.09
CA PRO A 73 -5.09 -13.09 7.79
C PRO A 73 -5.84 -14.41 7.99
N ARG A 74 -7.03 -14.37 8.61
CA ARG A 74 -7.86 -15.58 8.84
C ARG A 74 -9.13 -15.60 7.97
N ARG A 75 -9.35 -14.58 7.15
CA ARG A 75 -10.46 -14.57 6.17
C ARG A 75 -10.27 -15.73 5.19
N GLN A 76 -11.36 -16.40 4.82
CA GLN A 76 -11.34 -17.47 3.83
C GLN A 76 -12.49 -17.25 2.83
N PRO A 77 -12.20 -17.00 1.53
CA PRO A 77 -10.85 -16.83 0.93
C PRO A 77 -10.08 -15.62 1.51
N GLN A 78 -8.79 -15.48 1.23
CA GLN A 78 -8.09 -14.20 1.43
C GLN A 78 -8.61 -13.20 0.39
N ALA A 79 -8.95 -11.99 0.82
CA ALA A 79 -9.34 -10.86 -0.04
C ALA A 79 -9.56 -9.59 0.81
N SER A 80 -9.96 -8.50 0.17
CA SER A 80 -10.25 -7.20 0.79
C SER A 80 -9.04 -6.60 1.51
N HIS A 81 -7.96 -6.38 0.76
CA HIS A 81 -6.81 -5.67 1.27
C HIS A 81 -7.04 -4.16 1.23
N PHE A 82 -6.46 -3.47 2.21
CA PHE A 82 -6.70 -2.05 2.43
C PHE A 82 -5.38 -1.31 2.62
N LEU A 83 -5.12 -0.31 1.77
CA LEU A 83 -3.95 0.53 1.86
C LEU A 83 -4.19 1.64 2.88
N VAL A 84 -3.29 1.76 3.85
CA VAL A 84 -3.30 2.80 4.86
C VAL A 84 -2.08 3.71 4.70
N TYR A 85 -2.31 5.01 4.60
CA TYR A 85 -1.27 6.03 4.52
C TYR A 85 -1.42 7.08 5.62
N GLY A 86 -0.30 7.52 6.20
CA GLY A 86 -0.27 8.64 7.15
C GLY A 86 -1.01 8.40 8.46
N ALA A 87 -1.21 7.14 8.85
CA ALA A 87 -1.75 6.79 10.17
C ALA A 87 -0.72 6.95 11.30
N GLU A 88 0.58 6.96 10.95
CA GLU A 88 1.71 7.11 11.88
C GLU A 88 1.75 6.04 13.01
N LYS A 89 1.12 4.89 12.77
CA LYS A 89 1.09 3.72 13.66
C LYS A 89 0.63 2.48 12.89
N GLU A 90 0.95 1.31 13.45
CA GLU A 90 0.46 0.01 13.03
C GLU A 90 -1.09 -0.07 13.07
N MET A 91 -1.69 -0.54 11.98
CA MET A 91 -3.14 -0.67 11.79
C MET A 91 -3.61 -2.12 11.73
N TYR A 92 -2.69 -3.09 11.60
CA TYR A 92 -2.97 -4.52 11.71
C TYR A 92 -3.89 -4.94 12.89
N PRO A 93 -3.84 -4.33 14.10
CA PRO A 93 -4.77 -4.69 15.18
C PRO A 93 -6.26 -4.60 14.82
N TYR A 94 -6.61 -3.82 13.79
CA TYR A 94 -7.99 -3.63 13.32
C TYR A 94 -8.33 -4.48 12.08
N ALA A 95 -7.39 -5.29 11.58
CA ALA A 95 -7.53 -6.03 10.32
C ALA A 95 -8.71 -7.02 10.28
N ALA A 96 -9.28 -7.40 11.42
CA ALA A 96 -10.37 -8.37 11.49
C ALA A 96 -11.74 -7.80 11.06
N ASP A 97 -11.89 -6.47 11.06
CA ASP A 97 -13.13 -5.77 10.70
C ASP A 97 -12.80 -4.59 9.78
N ALA A 98 -13.20 -4.70 8.51
CA ALA A 98 -12.87 -3.72 7.49
C ALA A 98 -13.43 -2.33 7.79
N GLN A 99 -14.64 -2.23 8.38
CA GLN A 99 -15.20 -0.93 8.75
C GLN A 99 -14.43 -0.33 9.91
N GLN A 100 -14.09 -1.14 10.92
CA GLN A 100 -13.27 -0.68 12.04
C GLN A 100 -11.90 -0.17 11.58
N LEU A 101 -11.26 -0.89 10.65
CA LEU A 101 -9.99 -0.49 10.07
C LEU A 101 -10.08 0.88 9.36
N ILE A 102 -11.14 1.11 8.58
CA ILE A 102 -11.38 2.39 7.91
C ILE A 102 -11.58 3.51 8.94
N ASP A 103 -12.42 3.28 9.94
CA ASP A 103 -12.74 4.27 10.98
C ASP A 103 -11.49 4.65 11.79
N GLU A 104 -10.68 3.67 12.17
CA GLU A 104 -9.45 3.89 12.93
C GLU A 104 -8.36 4.55 12.10
N THR A 105 -8.28 4.24 10.81
CA THR A 105 -7.38 4.94 9.86
C THR A 105 -7.71 6.43 9.81
N LYS A 106 -9.00 6.77 9.68
CA LYS A 106 -9.47 8.16 9.67
C LYS A 106 -9.28 8.83 11.02
N ALA A 107 -9.55 8.12 12.12
CA ALA A 107 -9.36 8.65 13.47
C ALA A 107 -7.88 8.97 13.76
N ALA A 108 -6.95 8.23 13.15
CA ALA A 108 -5.52 8.52 13.18
C ALA A 108 -5.11 9.72 12.30
N GLY A 109 -6.01 10.26 11.47
CA GLY A 109 -5.71 11.30 10.49
C GLY A 109 -5.15 10.79 9.17
N GLY A 110 -5.11 9.47 8.99
CA GLY A 110 -4.64 8.81 7.78
C GLY A 110 -5.68 8.76 6.67
N TYR A 111 -5.25 8.24 5.54
CA TYR A 111 -6.07 8.00 4.35
C TYR A 111 -6.08 6.52 4.02
N GLY A 112 -7.26 6.03 3.65
CA GLY A 112 -7.47 4.61 3.41
C GLY A 112 -8.02 4.33 2.01
N PHE A 113 -7.45 3.36 1.30
CA PHE A 113 -7.84 3.03 -0.07
C PHE A 113 -8.12 1.53 -0.20
N LEU A 114 -9.16 1.18 -0.97
CA LEU A 114 -9.40 -0.24 -1.29
C LEU A 114 -8.35 -0.67 -2.32
N ALA A 115 -7.49 -1.61 -1.94
CA ALA A 115 -6.45 -2.15 -2.79
C ALA A 115 -7.06 -3.08 -3.84
N HIS A 116 -6.53 -3.04 -5.07
CA HIS A 116 -6.87 -3.91 -6.20
C HIS A 116 -8.33 -4.44 -6.19
N PRO A 117 -9.35 -3.56 -6.08
CA PRO A 117 -10.71 -3.96 -5.69
C PRO A 117 -11.39 -4.85 -6.73
N PHE A 118 -10.92 -4.81 -7.98
CA PHE A 118 -11.36 -5.64 -9.08
C PHE A 118 -10.19 -6.42 -9.68
N GLU A 119 -9.74 -7.44 -8.96
CA GLU A 119 -8.68 -8.33 -9.44
C GLU A 119 -9.21 -9.39 -10.41
N GLN A 120 -8.33 -9.92 -11.26
CA GLN A 120 -8.69 -11.00 -12.18
C GLN A 120 -9.19 -12.24 -11.43
N PRO A 121 -10.03 -13.08 -12.07
CA PRO A 121 -10.47 -14.33 -11.48
C PRO A 121 -9.28 -15.18 -11.04
N PRO A 122 -9.43 -15.99 -9.97
CA PRO A 122 -8.33 -16.83 -9.50
C PRO A 122 -7.85 -17.73 -10.63
N VAL A 123 -6.55 -18.05 -10.63
CA VAL A 123 -5.93 -18.98 -11.59
C VAL A 123 -5.48 -20.22 -10.82
N PRO A 124 -6.37 -21.22 -10.60
CA PRO A 124 -6.07 -22.36 -9.72
C PRO A 124 -4.88 -23.20 -10.17
N LEU A 125 -4.56 -23.18 -11.48
CA LEU A 125 -3.44 -23.94 -12.06
C LEU A 125 -2.09 -23.53 -11.49
N ILE A 126 -1.94 -22.27 -11.06
CA ILE A 126 -0.71 -21.72 -10.49
C ILE A 126 -0.93 -21.17 -9.07
N GLY A 127 -2.09 -21.48 -8.47
CA GLY A 127 -2.39 -21.12 -7.09
C GLY A 127 -2.61 -19.62 -6.85
N LEU A 128 -2.88 -18.82 -7.89
CA LEU A 128 -3.18 -17.39 -7.72
C LEU A 128 -4.61 -17.22 -7.17
N PRO A 129 -4.79 -16.73 -5.93
CA PRO A 129 -6.09 -16.39 -5.39
C PRO A 129 -6.63 -15.11 -6.05
N ASN A 130 -7.89 -14.79 -5.79
CA ASN A 130 -8.43 -13.45 -6.03
C ASN A 130 -8.46 -12.76 -4.66
N LEU A 131 -7.66 -11.70 -4.53
CA LEU A 131 -7.51 -10.85 -3.35
C LEU A 131 -8.35 -9.55 -3.43
N GLY A 132 -9.13 -9.42 -4.50
CA GLY A 132 -10.00 -8.26 -4.74
C GLY A 132 -10.98 -7.95 -3.62
N TRP A 133 -11.61 -6.77 -3.71
CA TRP A 133 -12.44 -6.26 -2.63
C TRP A 133 -13.82 -6.92 -2.59
N HIS A 134 -14.22 -7.41 -1.42
CA HIS A 134 -15.49 -8.12 -1.22
C HIS A 134 -16.37 -7.49 -0.13
N ASP A 135 -15.79 -6.69 0.77
CA ASP A 135 -16.50 -6.08 1.90
C ASP A 135 -17.13 -4.75 1.47
N TRP A 136 -18.04 -4.80 0.49
CA TRP A 136 -18.63 -3.61 -0.15
C TRP A 136 -19.62 -2.83 0.72
N GLU A 137 -19.99 -3.37 1.88
CA GLU A 137 -20.90 -2.70 2.82
C GLU A 137 -20.20 -1.61 3.65
N VAL A 138 -18.88 -1.43 3.48
CA VAL A 138 -18.12 -0.39 4.16
C VAL A 138 -18.33 0.99 3.54
N ASP A 139 -18.13 2.03 4.34
CA ASP A 139 -18.11 3.41 3.89
C ASP A 139 -16.91 4.19 4.45
N GLY A 140 -16.74 5.42 3.97
CA GLY A 140 -15.82 6.37 4.57
C GLY A 140 -14.36 6.25 4.14
N TYR A 141 -14.00 5.29 3.29
CA TYR A 141 -12.68 5.18 2.67
C TYR A 141 -12.39 6.39 1.74
N THR A 142 -11.11 6.71 1.56
CA THR A 142 -10.65 7.87 0.78
C THR A 142 -10.75 7.64 -0.72
N GLY A 143 -10.42 6.43 -1.19
CA GLY A 143 -10.42 6.13 -2.62
C GLY A 143 -10.22 4.67 -2.97
N LEU A 144 -9.99 4.41 -4.25
CA LEU A 144 -9.82 3.08 -4.85
C LEU A 144 -8.53 3.04 -5.65
N GLU A 145 -7.80 1.93 -5.57
CA GLU A 145 -6.75 1.62 -6.53
C GLU A 145 -7.38 1.18 -7.87
N ILE A 146 -7.23 2.00 -8.93
CA ILE A 146 -7.81 1.70 -10.25
C ILE A 146 -6.82 1.06 -11.22
N TRP A 147 -5.52 1.20 -10.94
CA TRP A 147 -4.44 0.66 -11.73
C TRP A 147 -3.55 -0.17 -10.81
N ASN A 148 -3.66 -1.48 -10.94
CA ASN A 148 -2.78 -2.43 -10.30
C ASN A 148 -2.16 -3.30 -11.41
N TYR A 149 -0.84 -3.51 -11.35
CA TYR A 149 -0.13 -4.38 -12.28
C TYR A 149 0.18 -5.71 -11.59
N MET A 150 -0.84 -6.39 -11.10
CA MET A 150 -0.89 -7.81 -10.74
C MET A 150 -2.30 -8.34 -10.98
#